data_AF-A0A9E2FUF2-F1
#
_entry.id   AF-A0A9E2FUF2-F1
#
_cell.length_a   1.000
_cell.length_b   1.000
_cell.length_c   1.000
_cell.angle_alpha   90.00
_cell.angle_beta   90.00
_cell.angle_gamma   90.00
#
_symmetry.space_group_name_H-M   'P 1'
#
loop_
_entity.id
_entity.type
_entity.pdbx_description
1 polymer ?
#
loop_
_entity_poly.entity_id
_entity_poly.type
_entity_poly.pdbx_seq_one_letter_code
_entity_poly.pdbx_strand_id
1 'polypeptide(L)'
;MIDHKRWHFEAQIGFHISYGSYLSAYRRAVDILFEAIEARNSPVNTISYPLLFLVRHSLEIGYKLNINYLSRYSGLDDKVNWDKHYLIELHQAFKDHFMAVVKELGVDQKVVDDFNSYYSKVEKLTRIFNVLDRGSYSFRYPVDTKQKEVFKHKDTINLLDVKDLYDKAMILLFHTPDVLSDATDYHDYMNEIMEQELRSAYDPY
;
A
#
# COMPACT_ATOMS: atom_id res chain seq x y z
N MET A 1 16.51 32.64 20.94
CA MET A 1 15.63 32.60 19.76
C MET A 1 15.62 31.25 19.01
N ILE A 2 16.56 30.33 19.26
CA ILE A 2 16.60 28.99 18.64
C ILE A 2 15.62 28.01 19.33
N ASP A 3 15.37 28.20 20.64
CA ASP A 3 14.65 27.23 21.48
C ASP A 3 13.15 27.09 21.14
N HIS A 4 12.45 28.20 20.86
CA HIS A 4 11.03 28.18 20.51
C HIS A 4 10.71 27.58 19.13
N LYS A 5 11.72 27.37 18.27
CA LYS A 5 11.52 26.70 16.97
C LYS A 5 11.78 25.20 17.04
N ARG A 6 12.55 24.74 18.04
CA ARG A 6 13.00 23.34 18.12
C ARG A 6 11.82 22.36 18.16
N TRP A 7 10.82 22.62 18.99
CA TRP A 7 9.65 21.76 19.13
C TRP A 7 8.83 21.63 17.84
N HIS A 8 8.83 22.64 16.96
CA HIS A 8 8.13 22.56 15.66
C HIS A 8 8.82 21.60 14.68
N PHE A 9 10.10 21.27 14.90
CA PHE A 9 10.88 20.35 14.06
C PHE A 9 11.18 19.03 14.78
N GLU A 10 10.60 18.80 15.96
CA GLU A 10 10.80 17.57 16.72
C GLU A 10 9.75 16.53 16.30
N ALA A 11 10.22 15.44 15.69
CA ALA A 11 9.37 14.34 15.25
C ALA A 11 9.49 13.14 16.20
N GLN A 12 8.35 12.63 16.67
CA GLN A 12 8.28 11.40 17.45
C GLN A 12 8.33 10.17 16.53
N ILE A 13 9.51 9.85 16.01
CA ILE A 13 9.69 8.81 14.98
C ILE A 13 9.25 7.40 15.42
N GLY A 14 9.15 7.13 16.73
CA GLY A 14 8.66 5.86 17.27
C GLY A 14 7.14 5.75 17.41
N PHE A 15 6.38 6.81 17.11
CA PHE A 15 4.92 6.82 17.25
C PHE A 15 4.20 6.09 16.11
N HIS A 16 4.81 6.02 14.93
CA HIS A 16 4.31 5.24 13.80
C HIS A 16 4.84 3.81 13.89
N ILE A 17 4.03 2.87 14.37
CA ILE A 17 4.46 1.47 14.60
C ILE A 17 3.77 0.45 13.68
N SER A 18 2.78 0.88 12.90
CA SER A 18 1.99 -0.02 12.04
C SER A 18 2.13 0.32 10.56
N TYR A 19 1.96 -0.69 9.69
CA TYR A 19 1.90 -0.49 8.24
C TYR A 19 0.86 0.59 7.85
N GLY A 20 -0.30 0.63 8.50
CA GLY A 20 -1.33 1.66 8.26
C GLY A 20 -0.87 3.08 8.63
N SER A 21 -0.13 3.23 9.74
CA SER A 21 0.42 4.52 10.15
C SER A 21 1.51 5.01 9.17
N TYR A 22 2.36 4.10 8.69
CA TYR A 22 3.34 4.39 7.65
C TYR A 22 2.68 4.78 6.33
N LEU A 23 1.69 4.00 5.87
CA LEU A 23 0.95 4.29 4.64
C LEU A 23 0.30 5.69 4.70
N SER A 24 -0.30 6.03 5.84
CA SER A 24 -0.92 7.35 6.07
C SER A 24 0.10 8.48 6.01
N ALA A 25 1.27 8.30 6.62
CA ALA A 25 2.35 9.30 6.59
C ALA A 25 2.87 9.51 5.14
N TYR A 26 3.10 8.44 4.40
CA TYR A 26 3.55 8.53 3.00
C TYR A 26 2.49 9.13 2.09
N ARG A 27 1.21 8.75 2.24
CA ARG A 27 0.10 9.39 1.52
C ARG A 27 0.04 10.88 1.80
N ARG A 28 0.11 11.28 3.07
CA ARG A 28 0.09 12.70 3.42
C ARG A 28 1.25 13.47 2.80
N ALA A 29 2.45 12.89 2.77
CA ALA A 29 3.60 13.49 2.11
C ALA A 29 3.38 13.64 0.59
N VAL A 30 2.82 12.62 -0.06
CA VAL A 30 2.44 12.67 -1.48
C VAL A 30 1.42 13.78 -1.75
N ASP A 31 0.37 13.88 -0.94
CA ASP A 31 -0.67 14.91 -1.07
C ASP A 31 -0.07 16.33 -0.98
N ILE A 32 0.77 16.58 0.03
CA ILE A 32 1.45 17.88 0.22
C ILE A 32 2.29 18.25 -1.00
N LEU A 33 3.00 17.29 -1.60
CA LEU A 33 3.83 17.54 -2.78
C LEU A 33 3.00 17.85 -4.03
N PHE A 34 1.86 17.16 -4.22
CA PHE A 34 0.93 17.49 -5.30
C PHE A 34 0.31 18.88 -5.09
N GLU A 35 -0.16 19.20 -3.88
CA GLU A 35 -0.69 20.52 -3.51
C GLU A 35 0.34 21.63 -3.81
N ALA A 36 1.63 21.39 -3.52
CA ALA A 36 2.70 22.36 -3.80
C ALA A 36 2.94 22.58 -5.31
N ILE A 37 2.78 21.56 -6.15
CA ILE A 37 2.83 21.70 -7.62
C ILE A 37 1.63 22.52 -8.11
N GLU A 38 0.42 22.17 -7.66
CA GLU A 38 -0.82 22.82 -8.07
C GLU A 38 -0.84 24.31 -7.68
N ALA A 39 -0.37 24.63 -6.48
CA ALA A 39 -0.22 26.00 -5.99
C ALA A 39 0.93 26.77 -6.66
N ARG A 40 1.71 26.15 -7.55
CA ARG A 40 2.92 26.70 -8.20
C ARG A 40 4.01 27.12 -7.20
N ASN A 41 4.01 26.54 -6.01
CA ASN A 41 5.02 26.79 -4.98
C ASN A 41 6.31 25.99 -5.23
N SER A 42 6.22 24.90 -6.00
CA SER A 42 7.36 24.02 -6.30
C SER A 42 7.40 23.66 -7.80
N PRO A 43 8.54 23.81 -8.49
CA PRO A 43 8.68 23.35 -9.88
C PRO A 43 8.55 21.83 -9.99
N VAL A 44 7.73 21.36 -10.93
CA VAL A 44 7.45 19.93 -11.15
C VAL A 44 8.73 19.10 -11.36
N ASN A 45 9.70 19.63 -12.10
CA ASN A 45 10.96 18.94 -12.41
C ASN A 45 11.90 18.82 -11.19
N THR A 46 11.70 19.63 -10.16
CA THR A 46 12.54 19.60 -8.96
C THR A 46 12.07 18.55 -7.96
N ILE A 47 10.76 18.26 -7.93
CA ILE A 47 10.16 17.36 -6.94
C ILE A 47 9.64 16.04 -7.53
N SER A 48 9.69 15.86 -8.85
CA SER A 48 9.15 14.67 -9.54
C SER A 48 9.77 13.37 -9.04
N TYR A 49 11.10 13.29 -8.89
CA TYR A 49 11.77 12.08 -8.40
C TYR A 49 11.38 11.69 -6.97
N PRO A 50 11.50 12.56 -5.94
CA PRO A 50 11.04 12.21 -4.60
C PRO A 50 9.55 11.92 -4.56
N LEU A 51 8.70 12.67 -5.28
CA LEU A 51 7.26 12.41 -5.34
C LEU A 51 6.95 11.02 -5.91
N LEU A 52 7.52 10.67 -7.06
CA LEU A 52 7.32 9.36 -7.69
C LEU A 52 7.83 8.21 -6.81
N PHE A 53 8.94 8.41 -6.10
CA PHE A 53 9.41 7.45 -5.11
C PHE A 53 8.41 7.24 -3.97
N LEU A 54 7.84 8.31 -3.41
CA LEU A 54 6.86 8.24 -2.31
C LEU A 54 5.55 7.59 -2.76
N VAL A 55 5.07 7.91 -3.98
CA VAL A 55 3.90 7.24 -4.59
C VAL A 55 4.16 5.75 -4.71
N ARG A 56 5.29 5.37 -5.32
CA ARG A 56 5.69 3.96 -5.46
C ARG A 56 5.76 3.26 -4.10
N HIS A 57 6.40 3.88 -3.11
CA HIS A 57 6.61 3.26 -1.81
C HIS A 57 5.30 3.11 -1.02
N SER A 58 4.39 4.07 -1.14
CA SER A 58 3.03 3.96 -0.59
C SER A 58 2.30 2.72 -1.12
N LEU A 59 2.41 2.42 -2.43
CA LEU A 59 1.80 1.21 -2.99
C LEU A 59 2.38 -0.06 -2.35
N GLU A 60 3.70 -0.11 -2.20
CA GLU A 60 4.35 -1.25 -1.56
C GLU A 60 3.84 -1.48 -0.14
N ILE A 61 3.81 -0.42 0.68
CA ILE A 61 3.31 -0.49 2.06
C ILE A 61 1.83 -0.90 2.08
N GLY A 62 1.00 -0.34 1.20
CA GLY A 62 -0.41 -0.68 1.13
C GLY A 62 -0.66 -2.14 0.73
N TYR A 63 0.11 -2.69 -0.22
CA TYR A 63 0.02 -4.12 -0.51
C TYR A 63 0.44 -4.96 0.67
N LYS A 64 1.57 -4.62 1.30
CA LYS A 64 2.10 -5.31 2.48
C LYS A 64 1.11 -5.31 3.65
N LEU A 65 0.44 -4.18 3.90
CA LEU A 65 -0.64 -4.05 4.88
C LEU A 65 -1.76 -5.05 4.58
N ASN A 66 -2.27 -5.05 3.34
CA ASN A 66 -3.42 -5.86 2.98
C ASN A 66 -3.12 -7.35 2.90
N ILE A 67 -1.95 -7.74 2.37
CA ILE A 67 -1.53 -9.15 2.37
C ILE A 67 -1.41 -9.66 3.81
N ASN A 68 -0.80 -8.87 4.71
CA ASN A 68 -0.68 -9.24 6.12
C ASN A 68 -2.04 -9.38 6.83
N TYR A 69 -3.00 -8.52 6.50
CA TYR A 69 -4.36 -8.61 7.00
C TYR A 69 -5.08 -9.87 6.48
N LEU A 70 -5.09 -10.06 5.15
CA LEU A 70 -5.84 -11.12 4.49
C LEU A 70 -5.25 -12.52 4.70
N SER A 71 -3.94 -12.63 4.93
CA SER A 71 -3.27 -13.92 5.15
C SER A 71 -3.83 -14.69 6.35
N ARG A 72 -4.37 -13.96 7.34
CA ARG A 72 -5.06 -14.53 8.52
C ARG A 72 -6.30 -15.35 8.17
N TYR A 73 -6.97 -15.02 7.06
CA TYR A 73 -8.26 -15.59 6.68
C TYR A 73 -8.17 -16.43 5.40
N SER A 74 -7.17 -16.16 4.55
CA SER A 74 -7.10 -16.75 3.20
C SER A 74 -6.72 -18.24 3.15
N GLY A 75 -6.14 -18.78 4.22
CA GLY A 75 -5.55 -20.14 4.22
C GLY A 75 -4.39 -20.36 3.23
N LEU A 76 -3.91 -19.29 2.57
CA LEU A 76 -2.78 -19.36 1.64
C LEU A 76 -1.47 -19.11 2.38
N ASP A 77 -0.47 -19.94 2.11
CA ASP A 77 0.92 -19.63 2.45
C ASP A 77 1.39 -18.42 1.64
N ASP A 78 1.92 -17.43 2.34
CA ASP A 78 2.47 -16.25 1.69
C ASP A 78 3.80 -16.60 1.01
N LYS A 79 3.76 -16.70 -0.32
CA LYS A 79 4.93 -16.96 -1.17
C LYS A 79 5.66 -15.68 -1.58
N VAL A 80 5.21 -14.51 -1.14
CA VAL A 80 5.85 -13.25 -1.48
C VAL A 80 7.20 -13.19 -0.79
N ASN A 81 8.24 -12.96 -1.58
CA ASN A 81 9.52 -12.57 -1.02
C ASN A 81 9.44 -11.10 -0.61
N TRP A 82 9.21 -10.86 0.68
CA TRP A 82 9.05 -9.52 1.26
C TRP A 82 10.27 -8.60 1.09
N ASP A 83 11.45 -9.19 0.86
CA ASP A 83 12.70 -8.48 0.57
C ASP A 83 12.78 -8.02 -0.89
N LYS A 84 12.02 -8.65 -1.79
CA LYS A 84 11.88 -8.22 -3.18
C LYS A 84 10.71 -7.26 -3.27
N HIS A 85 11.02 -5.96 -3.30
CA HIS A 85 10.10 -4.81 -3.38
C HIS A 85 9.25 -4.73 -4.66
N TYR A 86 9.00 -5.83 -5.37
CA TYR A 86 8.40 -5.81 -6.69
C TYR A 86 6.88 -5.66 -6.63
N LEU A 87 6.38 -4.56 -7.18
CA LEU A 87 4.97 -4.21 -7.04
C LEU A 87 4.03 -5.15 -7.82
N ILE A 88 4.45 -5.76 -8.93
CA ILE A 88 3.60 -6.67 -9.72
C ILE A 88 3.31 -7.94 -8.91
N GLU A 89 4.33 -8.48 -8.27
CA GLU A 89 4.27 -9.67 -7.43
C GLU A 89 3.41 -9.40 -6.18
N LEU A 90 3.59 -8.25 -5.53
CA LEU A 90 2.75 -7.80 -4.42
C LEU A 90 1.29 -7.57 -4.83
N HIS A 91 1.07 -6.96 -6.00
CA HIS A 91 -0.27 -6.70 -6.53
C HIS A 91 -1.02 -8.01 -6.80
N GLN A 92 -0.35 -9.00 -7.40
CA GLN A 92 -0.94 -10.32 -7.64
C GLN A 92 -1.23 -11.06 -6.33
N ALA A 93 -0.28 -11.08 -5.40
CA ALA A 93 -0.48 -11.73 -4.10
C ALA A 93 -1.66 -11.13 -3.33
N PHE A 94 -1.80 -9.79 -3.36
CA PHE A 94 -2.95 -9.12 -2.79
C PHE A 94 -4.28 -9.63 -3.37
N LYS A 95 -4.38 -9.79 -4.70
CA LYS A 95 -5.57 -10.37 -5.33
C LYS A 95 -5.80 -11.81 -4.93
N ASP A 96 -4.76 -12.63 -4.93
CA ASP A 96 -4.87 -14.05 -4.61
C ASP A 96 -5.40 -14.25 -3.19
N HIS A 97 -4.85 -13.51 -2.22
CA HIS A 97 -5.35 -13.51 -0.84
C HIS A 97 -6.78 -12.97 -0.76
N PHE A 98 -7.11 -11.86 -1.43
CA PHE A 98 -8.46 -11.29 -1.42
C PHE A 98 -9.49 -12.30 -1.95
N MET A 99 -9.23 -12.92 -3.09
CA MET A 99 -10.15 -13.90 -3.70
C MET A 99 -10.28 -15.16 -2.84
N ALA A 100 -9.23 -15.57 -2.14
CA ALA A 100 -9.30 -16.67 -1.19
C ALA A 100 -10.19 -16.33 0.01
N VAL A 101 -10.04 -15.13 0.60
CA VAL A 101 -10.92 -14.65 1.68
C VAL A 101 -12.38 -14.55 1.24
N VAL A 102 -12.63 -14.02 0.03
CA VAL A 102 -13.98 -13.96 -0.54
C VAL A 102 -14.63 -15.34 -0.59
N LYS A 103 -13.87 -16.34 -1.03
CA LYS A 103 -14.34 -17.73 -1.12
C LYS A 103 -14.57 -18.35 0.26
N GLU A 104 -13.62 -18.16 1.18
CA GLU A 104 -13.65 -18.78 2.50
C GLU A 104 -14.76 -18.21 3.39
N LEU A 105 -14.95 -16.89 3.36
CA LEU A 105 -15.88 -16.19 4.25
C LEU A 105 -17.23 -15.87 3.60
N GLY A 106 -17.42 -16.21 2.31
CA GLY A 106 -18.68 -15.96 1.61
C GLY A 106 -19.01 -14.49 1.43
N VAL A 107 -18.01 -13.68 1.03
CA VAL A 107 -18.16 -12.22 0.84
C VAL A 107 -19.11 -11.90 -0.32
N ASP A 108 -19.92 -10.85 -0.17
CA ASP A 108 -20.90 -10.39 -1.17
C ASP A 108 -20.24 -10.07 -2.53
N GLN A 109 -20.86 -10.54 -3.62
CA GLN A 109 -20.40 -10.31 -4.99
C GLN A 109 -20.22 -8.82 -5.33
N LYS A 110 -21.02 -7.93 -4.74
CA LYS A 110 -20.86 -6.49 -4.93
C LYS A 110 -19.49 -5.99 -4.45
N VAL A 111 -18.99 -6.51 -3.32
CA VAL A 111 -17.66 -6.17 -2.80
C VAL A 111 -16.58 -6.65 -3.77
N VAL A 112 -16.77 -7.82 -4.38
CA VAL A 112 -15.87 -8.38 -5.40
C VAL A 112 -15.84 -7.53 -6.67
N ASP A 113 -17.01 -7.05 -7.11
CA ASP A 113 -17.13 -6.21 -8.29
C ASP A 113 -16.46 -4.84 -8.09
N ASP A 114 -16.70 -4.21 -6.93
CA ASP A 114 -16.07 -2.94 -6.54
C ASP A 114 -14.54 -3.12 -6.40
N PHE A 115 -14.08 -4.19 -5.76
CA PHE A 115 -12.66 -4.53 -5.67
C PHE A 115 -12.02 -4.63 -7.06
N ASN A 116 -12.61 -5.41 -7.98
CA ASN A 116 -12.05 -5.61 -9.32
C ASN A 116 -11.98 -4.30 -10.13
N SER A 117 -12.97 -3.42 -9.96
CA SER A 117 -12.99 -2.09 -10.58
C SER A 117 -11.77 -1.26 -10.17
N TYR A 118 -11.54 -1.13 -8.86
CA TYR A 118 -10.38 -0.39 -8.34
C TYR A 118 -9.06 -1.11 -8.62
N TYR A 119 -9.01 -2.43 -8.46
CA TYR A 119 -7.82 -3.25 -8.69
C TYR A 119 -7.22 -3.01 -10.07
N SER A 120 -8.05 -2.93 -11.11
CA SER A 120 -7.60 -2.65 -12.48
C SER A 120 -6.93 -1.27 -12.64
N LYS A 121 -7.31 -0.28 -11.82
CA LYS A 121 -6.69 1.05 -11.81
C LYS A 121 -5.34 1.01 -11.12
N VAL A 122 -5.25 0.30 -10.00
CA VAL A 122 -3.99 0.09 -9.30
C VAL A 122 -3.01 -0.74 -10.12
N GLU A 123 -3.52 -1.68 -10.93
CA GLU A 123 -2.72 -2.46 -11.87
C GLU A 123 -2.01 -1.54 -12.88
N LYS A 124 -2.72 -0.56 -13.45
CA LYS A 124 -2.14 0.41 -14.38
C LYS A 124 -0.98 1.17 -13.75
N LEU A 125 -1.17 1.68 -12.53
CA LEU A 125 -0.13 2.40 -11.80
C LEU A 125 1.06 1.50 -11.46
N THR A 126 0.79 0.28 -11.04
CA THR A 126 1.80 -0.74 -10.75
C THR A 126 2.64 -1.06 -11.98
N ARG A 127 2.02 -1.17 -13.15
CA ARG A 127 2.72 -1.40 -14.43
C ARG A 127 3.59 -0.20 -14.83
N ILE A 128 3.12 1.03 -14.62
CA ILE A 128 3.94 2.24 -14.83
C ILE A 128 5.22 2.14 -13.98
N PHE A 129 5.09 1.87 -12.68
CA PHE A 129 6.25 1.75 -11.80
C PHE A 129 7.11 0.52 -12.05
N ASN A 130 6.55 -0.57 -12.57
CA ASN A 130 7.35 -1.71 -13.00
C ASN A 130 8.26 -1.37 -14.20
N VAL A 131 7.80 -0.50 -15.11
CA VAL A 131 8.62 -0.03 -16.24
C VAL A 131 9.67 0.98 -15.78
N LEU A 132 9.27 1.96 -14.96
CA LEU A 132 10.15 3.06 -14.57
C LEU A 132 11.12 2.69 -13.44
N ASP A 133 10.65 1.89 -12.48
CA ASP A 133 11.35 1.68 -11.23
C ASP A 133 11.02 0.32 -10.56
N ARG A 134 11.20 -0.78 -11.28
CA ARG A 134 10.94 -2.13 -10.76
C ARG A 134 11.63 -2.38 -9.42
N GLY A 135 12.91 -2.00 -9.31
CA GLY A 135 13.75 -2.22 -8.14
C GLY A 135 13.62 -1.20 -7.01
N SER A 136 12.70 -0.23 -7.11
CA SER A 136 12.58 0.87 -6.15
C SER A 136 13.82 1.78 -6.10
N TYR A 137 14.63 1.84 -7.14
CA TYR A 137 15.96 2.47 -7.18
C TYR A 137 16.04 3.66 -8.14
N SER A 138 15.38 3.62 -9.30
CA SER A 138 15.56 4.57 -10.41
C SER A 138 15.22 6.02 -10.04
N PHE A 139 14.33 6.25 -9.07
CA PHE A 139 14.01 7.60 -8.61
C PHE A 139 14.94 8.14 -7.51
N ARG A 140 15.86 7.30 -7.01
CA ARG A 140 16.79 7.67 -5.94
C ARG A 140 18.20 7.94 -6.45
N TYR A 141 18.57 7.36 -7.59
CA TYR A 141 19.91 7.44 -8.14
C TYR A 141 19.86 7.66 -9.66
N PRO A 142 20.76 8.49 -10.21
CA PRO A 142 20.75 8.83 -11.64
C PRO A 142 21.29 7.71 -12.54
N VAL A 143 21.99 6.72 -11.98
CA VAL A 143 22.58 5.60 -12.72
C VAL A 143 22.34 4.29 -11.98
N ASP A 144 22.21 3.19 -12.71
CA ASP A 144 22.06 1.83 -12.18
C ASP A 144 23.36 1.28 -11.55
N THR A 145 23.31 0.05 -11.03
CA THR A 145 24.48 -0.64 -10.46
C THR A 145 25.61 -0.91 -11.47
N LYS A 146 25.37 -0.68 -12.75
CA LYS A 146 26.31 -0.80 -13.87
C LYS A 146 26.71 0.57 -14.44
N GLN A 147 26.43 1.67 -13.74
CA GLN A 147 26.74 3.05 -14.15
C GLN A 147 26.03 3.49 -15.43
N LYS A 148 24.89 2.87 -15.77
CA LYS A 148 24.05 3.30 -16.90
C LYS A 148 22.95 4.22 -16.41
N GLU A 149 22.69 5.31 -17.14
CA GLU A 149 21.58 6.22 -16.84
C GLU A 149 20.25 5.45 -16.73
N VAL A 150 19.50 5.73 -15.66
CA VAL A 150 18.20 5.07 -15.41
C VAL A 150 17.07 5.67 -16.25
N PHE A 151 17.18 6.94 -16.63
CA PHE A 151 16.23 7.65 -17.49
C PHE A 151 16.97 8.44 -18.58
N LYS A 152 16.39 8.50 -19.78
CA LYS A 152 16.89 9.31 -20.90
C LYS A 152 16.33 10.73 -20.79
N HIS A 153 17.04 11.71 -21.34
CA HIS A 153 16.64 13.12 -21.31
C HIS A 153 15.23 13.41 -21.89
N LYS A 154 14.75 12.58 -22.82
CA LYS A 154 13.43 12.72 -23.45
C LYS A 154 12.30 11.99 -22.73
N ASP A 155 12.63 11.20 -21.70
CA ASP A 155 11.63 10.45 -20.96
C ASP A 155 10.80 11.43 -20.14
N THR A 156 9.47 11.31 -20.23
CA THR A 156 8.54 12.18 -19.53
C THR A 156 7.40 11.37 -18.93
N ILE A 157 6.84 11.88 -17.85
CA ILE A 157 5.65 11.33 -17.20
C ILE A 157 4.75 12.47 -16.75
N ASN A 158 3.44 12.31 -16.97
CA ASN A 158 2.46 13.27 -16.49
C ASN A 158 2.09 12.95 -15.03
N LEU A 159 2.47 13.83 -14.10
CA LEU A 159 2.21 13.62 -12.68
C LEU A 159 0.72 13.74 -12.32
N LEU A 160 -0.09 14.42 -13.12
CA LEU A 160 -1.54 14.48 -12.91
C LEU A 160 -2.19 13.11 -13.18
N ASP A 161 -1.75 12.42 -14.24
CA ASP A 161 -2.22 11.06 -14.54
C ASP A 161 -1.79 10.08 -13.44
N VAL A 162 -0.58 10.26 -12.88
CA VAL A 162 -0.11 9.49 -11.72
C VAL A 162 -0.98 9.76 -10.50
N LYS A 163 -1.32 11.02 -10.21
CA LYS A 163 -2.18 11.40 -9.09
C LYS A 163 -3.55 10.75 -9.19
N ASP A 164 -4.19 10.83 -10.36
CA ASP A 164 -5.52 10.26 -10.60
C ASP A 164 -5.57 8.75 -10.35
N LEU A 165 -4.52 8.02 -10.73
CA LEU A 165 -4.39 6.59 -10.44
C LEU A 165 -4.04 6.32 -8.98
N TYR A 166 -3.20 7.16 -8.38
CA TYR A 166 -2.75 7.02 -7.00
C TYR A 166 -3.91 7.22 -6.01
N ASP A 167 -4.76 8.24 -6.22
CA ASP A 167 -5.92 8.50 -5.37
C ASP A 167 -6.86 7.29 -5.35
N LYS A 168 -7.08 6.66 -6.52
CA LYS A 168 -7.86 5.42 -6.63
C LYS A 168 -7.18 4.23 -5.95
N ALA A 169 -5.84 4.15 -6.04
CA ALA A 169 -5.08 3.12 -5.35
C ALA A 169 -5.18 3.25 -3.84
N MET A 170 -5.15 4.48 -3.31
CA MET A 170 -5.32 4.72 -1.88
C MET A 170 -6.72 4.34 -1.41
N ILE A 171 -7.78 4.60 -2.19
CA ILE A 171 -9.12 4.13 -1.86
C ILE A 171 -9.13 2.61 -1.67
N LEU A 172 -8.59 1.85 -2.64
CA LEU A 172 -8.54 0.39 -2.53
C LEU A 172 -7.71 -0.08 -1.32
N LEU A 173 -6.49 0.43 -1.19
CA LEU A 173 -5.52 -0.08 -0.22
C LEU A 173 -5.85 0.31 1.23
N PHE A 174 -6.55 1.43 1.45
CA PHE A 174 -7.01 1.80 2.79
C PHE A 174 -8.30 1.09 3.20
N HIS A 175 -9.25 0.91 2.28
CA HIS A 175 -10.60 0.48 2.63
C HIS A 175 -10.87 -1.01 2.43
N THR A 176 -9.91 -1.78 1.90
CA THR A 176 -10.09 -3.24 1.77
C THR A 176 -10.36 -3.93 3.12
N PRO A 177 -9.67 -3.61 4.23
CA PRO A 177 -10.03 -4.18 5.53
C PRO A 177 -11.43 -3.76 5.97
N ASP A 178 -11.79 -2.49 5.80
CA ASP A 178 -13.10 -1.96 6.19
C ASP A 178 -14.26 -2.69 5.50
N VAL A 179 -14.17 -2.92 4.19
CA VAL A 179 -15.25 -3.59 3.43
C VAL A 179 -15.34 -5.10 3.69
N LEU A 180 -14.31 -5.68 4.31
CA LEU A 180 -14.29 -7.09 4.71
C LEU A 180 -14.63 -7.28 6.20
N SER A 181 -14.70 -6.21 6.98
CA SER A 181 -14.87 -6.24 8.44
C SER A 181 -16.08 -7.09 8.87
N ASP A 182 -17.24 -6.91 8.25
CA ASP A 182 -18.44 -7.70 8.57
C ASP A 182 -18.19 -9.22 8.48
N ALA A 183 -17.45 -9.66 7.45
CA ALA A 183 -17.15 -11.08 7.25
C ALA A 183 -16.04 -11.57 8.17
N THR A 184 -14.99 -10.77 8.38
CA THR A 184 -13.85 -11.14 9.23
C THR A 184 -14.19 -11.11 10.71
N ASP A 185 -14.96 -10.11 11.15
CA ASP A 185 -15.39 -9.96 12.55
C ASP A 185 -16.33 -11.10 12.95
N TYR A 186 -17.25 -11.49 12.06
CA TYR A 186 -18.10 -12.66 12.27
C TYR A 186 -17.29 -13.95 12.36
N HIS A 187 -16.31 -14.14 11.47
CA HIS A 187 -15.42 -15.30 11.50
C HIS A 187 -14.61 -15.37 12.80
N ASP A 188 -14.05 -14.25 13.25
CA ASP A 188 -13.27 -14.18 14.48
C ASP A 188 -14.13 -14.46 15.72
N TYR A 189 -15.35 -13.94 15.76
CA TYR A 189 -16.33 -14.23 16.80
C TYR A 189 -16.68 -15.73 16.88
N MET A 190 -16.92 -16.38 15.74
CA MET A 190 -17.25 -17.81 15.70
C MET A 190 -16.07 -18.68 16.16
N ASN A 191 -14.84 -18.32 15.80
CA ASN A 191 -13.64 -19.04 16.26
C ASN A 191 -13.42 -18.88 17.77
N GLU A 192 -13.66 -17.70 18.33
CA GLU A 192 -13.55 -17.47 19.77
C GLU A 192 -14.53 -18.36 20.56
N ILE A 193 -15.79 -18.45 20.11
CA ILE A 193 -16.78 -19.34 20.74
C ILE A 193 -16.31 -20.79 20.68
N MET A 194 -15.90 -21.26 19.51
CA MET A 194 -15.47 -22.65 19.32
C MET A 194 -14.24 -22.98 20.18
N GLU A 195 -13.28 -22.06 20.32
CA GLU A 195 -12.14 -22.23 21.21
C GLU A 195 -12.57 -22.31 22.68
N GLN A 196 -13.51 -21.48 23.12
CA GLN A 196 -14.03 -21.49 24.49
C GLN A 196 -14.78 -22.79 24.80
N GLU A 197 -15.59 -23.29 23.87
CA GLU A 197 -16.29 -24.57 23.99
C GLU A 197 -15.31 -25.74 24.07
N LEU A 198 -14.29 -25.77 23.20
CA LEU A 198 -13.24 -26.80 23.23
C LEU A 198 -12.48 -26.76 24.57
N ARG A 199 -12.06 -25.58 25.04
CA ARG A 199 -11.38 -25.45 26.35
C ARG A 199 -12.24 -25.97 27.48
N SER A 200 -13.54 -25.63 27.48
CA SER A 200 -14.50 -26.09 28.50
C SER A 200 -14.74 -27.60 28.46
N ALA A 201 -14.61 -28.22 27.28
CA ALA A 201 -14.74 -29.67 27.12
C ALA A 201 -13.50 -30.46 27.60
N TYR A 202 -12.30 -29.86 27.54
CA TYR A 202 -11.03 -30.50 27.89
C TYR A 202 -10.50 -30.12 29.28
N ASP A 203 -11.02 -29.07 29.92
CA ASP A 203 -10.70 -28.68 31.29
C ASP A 203 -11.97 -28.50 32.14
N PRO A 204 -12.60 -29.60 32.61
CA PRO A 204 -13.92 -29.57 33.25
C PRO A 204 -13.89 -29.15 34.74
N TYR A 205 -12.89 -28.37 35.19
CA TYR A 205 -12.74 -27.96 36.59
C TYR A 205 -13.36 -26.59 36.91
#